data_AF-A0A4D7ATE7-F1
#
_entry.id   AF-A0A4D7ATE7-F1
#
_cell.length_a   1.000
_cell.length_b   1.000
_cell.length_c   1.000
_cell.angle_alpha   90.00
_cell.angle_beta   90.00
_cell.angle_gamma   90.00
#
_symmetry.space_group_name_H-M   'P 1'
#
loop_
_entity.id
_entity.type
_entity.pdbx_description
1 polymer ?
#
loop_
_entity_poly.entity_id
_entity_poly.type
_entity_poly.pdbx_seq_one_letter_code
_entity_poly.pdbx_strand_id
1 'polypeptide(L)'
;MVFDREAYKKKDPVLTIRESDIESWSWKKTLAGTYTGGEYTYTDPITEEEIKATVGTGTRILKQSGKADNLADAERKIQAAVDSANHGHTTISMTITGNATLVATQCVTVVGLGRLSGKYYIDSITHHVGNGYTMDLELSLVEAMTEEVIKDATERLAAVGVMASPEYWVAHYKDVKNLDGLILNMATRIKVNQGGTSITTVDAALDVLTKTGVINSPDYWATAYTSLAWLDTLLISAANALTAD
;
A
#
# COMPACT_ATOMS: atom_id res chain seq x y z
N MET A 1 27.50 -0.94 -16.10
CA MET A 1 26.80 -0.81 -14.80
C MET A 1 25.50 -1.56 -14.91
N VAL A 2 25.31 -2.63 -14.14
CA VAL A 2 24.04 -3.39 -14.13
C VAL A 2 23.07 -2.63 -13.25
N PHE A 3 21.92 -2.23 -13.79
CA PHE A 3 20.87 -1.56 -13.05
C PHE A 3 20.15 -2.56 -12.15
N ASP A 4 20.19 -2.36 -10.83
CA ASP A 4 19.51 -3.19 -9.84
C ASP A 4 18.31 -2.45 -9.25
N ARG A 5 17.12 -2.71 -9.81
CA ARG A 5 15.85 -2.10 -9.40
C ARG A 5 15.50 -2.38 -7.94
N GLU A 6 15.78 -3.59 -7.46
CA GLU A 6 15.41 -4.02 -6.11
C GLU A 6 16.27 -3.31 -5.06
N ALA A 7 17.53 -2.98 -5.38
CA ALA A 7 18.34 -2.11 -4.53
C ALA A 7 17.73 -0.70 -4.38
N TYR A 8 17.13 -0.14 -5.42
CA TYR A 8 16.47 1.18 -5.35
C TYR A 8 15.16 1.13 -4.56
N LYS A 9 14.36 0.07 -4.73
CA LYS A 9 13.11 -0.12 -3.94
C LYS A 9 13.34 -0.19 -2.43
N LYS A 10 14.53 -0.61 -1.99
CA LYS A 10 14.93 -0.65 -0.58
C LYS A 10 15.24 0.72 0.01
N LYS A 11 15.56 1.72 -0.81
CA LYS A 11 15.85 3.08 -0.32
C LYS A 11 14.60 3.74 0.25
N ASP A 12 14.80 4.65 1.18
CA ASP A 12 13.70 5.43 1.75
C ASP A 12 13.01 6.29 0.67
N PRO A 13 11.69 6.48 0.79
CA PRO A 13 10.97 7.37 -0.10
C PRO A 13 11.50 8.80 0.05
N VAL A 14 11.69 9.50 -1.07
CA VAL A 14 12.25 10.86 -1.10
C VAL A 14 11.20 11.94 -0.81
N LEU A 15 9.92 11.59 -0.94
CA LEU A 15 8.79 12.51 -0.78
C LEU A 15 7.51 11.73 -0.44
N THR A 16 6.60 12.39 0.28
CA THR A 16 5.20 11.95 0.40
C THR A 16 4.31 12.78 -0.52
N ILE A 17 3.62 12.12 -1.45
CA ILE A 17 2.61 12.71 -2.34
C ILE A 17 1.24 12.44 -1.72
N ARG A 18 0.50 13.50 -1.41
CA ARG A 18 -0.87 13.40 -0.87
C ARG A 18 -1.88 13.50 -2.00
N GLU A 19 -3.07 12.97 -1.77
CA GLU A 19 -4.22 13.13 -2.69
C GLU A 19 -4.47 14.60 -3.08
N SER A 20 -4.26 15.55 -2.16
CA SER A 20 -4.39 17.00 -2.43
C SER A 20 -3.37 17.56 -3.41
N ASP A 21 -2.25 16.87 -3.60
CA ASP A 21 -1.15 17.29 -4.48
C ASP A 21 -1.37 16.76 -5.92
N ILE A 22 -2.39 15.94 -6.13
CA ILE A 22 -2.65 15.21 -7.37
C ILE A 22 -3.76 15.90 -8.15
N GLU A 23 -3.44 16.32 -9.39
CA GLU A 23 -4.41 16.95 -10.30
C GLU A 23 -5.33 15.90 -10.93
N SER A 24 -4.76 14.76 -11.32
CA SER A 24 -5.52 13.61 -11.81
C SER A 24 -4.73 12.32 -11.60
N TRP A 25 -5.42 11.20 -11.45
CA TRP A 25 -4.76 9.90 -11.36
C TRP A 25 -5.65 8.76 -11.84
N SER A 26 -5.01 7.66 -12.21
CA SER A 26 -5.65 6.38 -12.51
C SER A 26 -4.78 5.25 -11.98
N TRP A 27 -5.36 4.06 -11.84
CA TRP A 27 -4.62 2.89 -11.36
C TRP A 27 -5.01 1.63 -12.12
N LYS A 28 -4.10 0.67 -12.13
CA LYS A 28 -4.31 -0.66 -12.71
C LYS A 28 -3.77 -1.72 -11.77
N LYS A 29 -4.41 -2.90 -11.78
CA LYS A 29 -3.94 -4.08 -11.06
C LYS A 29 -4.15 -5.33 -11.87
N THR A 30 -3.12 -6.17 -11.93
CA THR A 30 -3.22 -7.48 -12.55
C THR A 30 -3.99 -8.44 -11.63
N LEU A 31 -5.04 -9.08 -12.13
CA LEU A 31 -5.89 -9.97 -11.32
C LEU A 31 -5.20 -11.27 -10.91
N ALA A 32 -4.21 -11.72 -11.68
CA ALA A 32 -3.53 -12.99 -11.46
C ALA A 32 -2.75 -13.05 -10.14
N GLY A 33 -2.55 -11.92 -9.43
CA GLY A 33 -1.78 -11.84 -8.21
C GLY A 33 -0.28 -11.68 -8.47
N THR A 34 0.52 -11.65 -7.41
CA THR A 34 1.98 -11.70 -7.44
C THR A 34 2.49 -13.11 -7.19
N TYR A 35 3.70 -13.42 -7.64
CA TYR A 35 4.41 -14.65 -7.34
C TYR A 35 5.04 -14.54 -5.95
N THR A 36 4.95 -15.62 -5.18
CA THR A 36 5.52 -15.71 -3.83
C THR A 36 6.87 -16.43 -3.81
N GLY A 37 7.23 -17.05 -4.94
CA GLY A 37 8.52 -17.67 -5.16
C GLY A 37 8.71 -18.06 -6.62
N GLY A 38 9.80 -18.75 -6.91
CA GLY A 38 10.09 -19.25 -8.24
C GLY A 38 10.92 -20.53 -8.24
N GLU A 39 10.83 -21.27 -9.33
CA GLU A 39 11.56 -22.51 -9.62
C GLU A 39 12.27 -22.32 -10.96
N TYR A 40 13.59 -22.48 -10.97
CA TYR A 40 14.43 -22.51 -12.17
C TYR A 40 14.96 -23.91 -12.42
N THR A 41 14.67 -24.46 -13.58
CA THR A 41 15.23 -25.73 -14.01
C THR A 41 16.39 -25.51 -14.98
N TYR A 42 17.55 -26.09 -14.68
CA TYR A 42 18.71 -26.11 -15.59
C TYR A 42 19.38 -27.48 -15.59
N THR A 43 20.09 -27.80 -16.68
CA THR A 43 20.91 -29.01 -16.76
C THR A 43 22.35 -28.67 -16.42
N ASP A 44 22.94 -29.38 -15.47
CA ASP A 44 24.34 -29.21 -15.10
C ASP A 44 25.25 -29.65 -16.27
N PRO A 45 26.17 -28.80 -16.75
CA PRO A 45 27.01 -29.14 -17.90
C PRO A 45 28.08 -30.20 -17.60
N ILE A 46 28.33 -30.51 -16.32
CA ILE A 46 29.32 -31.49 -15.86
C ILE A 46 28.64 -32.83 -15.58
N THR A 47 27.54 -32.83 -14.81
CA THR A 47 26.86 -34.07 -14.41
C THR A 47 25.74 -34.49 -15.36
N GLU A 48 25.31 -33.60 -16.26
CA GLU A 48 24.13 -33.77 -17.14
C GLU A 48 22.80 -33.95 -16.39
N GLU A 49 22.79 -33.76 -15.06
CA GLU A 49 21.59 -33.89 -14.24
C GLU A 49 20.74 -32.62 -14.30
N GLU A 50 19.42 -32.80 -14.22
CA GLU A 50 18.48 -31.70 -14.08
C GLU A 50 18.48 -31.20 -12.63
N ILE A 51 18.86 -29.94 -12.43
CA ILE A 51 18.86 -29.27 -11.14
C ILE A 51 17.72 -28.25 -11.08
N LYS A 52 17.02 -28.25 -9.96
CA LYS A 52 15.95 -27.29 -9.66
C LYS A 52 16.39 -26.33 -8.57
N ALA A 53 16.57 -25.08 -8.94
CA ALA A 53 16.80 -23.98 -8.02
C ALA A 53 15.46 -23.38 -7.59
N THR A 54 15.29 -23.06 -6.31
CA THR A 54 14.05 -22.47 -5.81
C THR A 54 14.33 -21.24 -4.97
N VAL A 55 13.44 -20.25 -5.06
CA VAL A 55 13.48 -19.02 -4.25
C VAL A 55 12.10 -18.71 -3.71
N GLY A 56 12.04 -18.05 -2.55
CA GLY A 56 10.78 -17.70 -1.89
C GLY A 56 10.00 -18.92 -1.39
N THR A 57 8.76 -18.70 -0.96
CA THR A 57 7.88 -19.74 -0.40
C THR A 57 6.42 -19.47 -0.78
N GLY A 58 5.51 -20.41 -0.52
CA GLY A 58 4.08 -20.22 -0.73
C GLY A 58 3.51 -20.92 -1.97
N THR A 59 2.32 -20.52 -2.38
CA THR A 59 1.50 -21.30 -3.33
C THR A 59 1.66 -20.89 -4.79
N ARG A 60 2.18 -19.68 -5.07
CA ARG A 60 2.28 -19.15 -6.43
C ARG A 60 3.72 -19.03 -6.87
N ILE A 61 4.21 -20.10 -7.50
CA ILE A 61 5.60 -20.26 -7.92
C ILE A 61 5.75 -19.96 -9.42
N LEU A 62 6.62 -19.01 -9.78
CA LEU A 62 7.01 -18.76 -11.17
C LEU A 62 7.92 -19.88 -11.64
N LYS A 63 7.60 -20.56 -12.74
CA LYS A 63 8.46 -21.62 -13.29
C LYS A 63 9.18 -21.12 -14.53
N GLN A 64 10.49 -21.28 -14.57
CA GLN A 64 11.32 -21.00 -15.73
C GLN A 64 12.36 -22.10 -15.93
N SER A 65 12.87 -22.21 -17.14
CA SER A 65 13.99 -23.10 -17.45
C SER A 65 14.96 -22.42 -18.39
N GLY A 66 16.20 -22.89 -18.39
CA GLY A 66 17.23 -22.37 -19.28
C GLY A 66 18.64 -22.71 -18.81
N LYS A 67 19.61 -21.95 -19.31
CA LYS A 67 21.01 -22.14 -18.95
C LYS A 67 21.33 -21.42 -17.64
N ALA A 68 22.03 -22.10 -16.74
CA ALA A 68 22.65 -21.50 -15.57
C ALA A 68 24.03 -22.11 -15.35
N ASP A 69 24.95 -21.30 -14.80
CA ASP A 69 26.33 -21.73 -14.58
C ASP A 69 26.48 -22.59 -13.31
N ASN A 70 25.57 -22.40 -12.35
CA ASN A 70 25.48 -23.11 -11.08
C ASN A 70 24.17 -22.76 -10.36
N LEU A 71 23.93 -23.39 -9.22
CA LEU A 71 22.74 -23.17 -8.39
C LEU A 71 22.55 -21.69 -8.03
N ALA A 72 23.61 -20.98 -7.63
CA ALA A 72 23.52 -19.57 -7.23
C ALA A 72 23.23 -18.62 -8.41
N ASP A 73 23.65 -18.97 -9.64
CA ASP A 73 23.25 -18.26 -10.85
C ASP A 73 21.78 -18.53 -11.20
N ALA A 74 21.33 -19.78 -11.09
CA ALA A 74 19.93 -20.15 -11.29
C ALA A 74 19.01 -19.43 -10.30
N GLU A 75 19.36 -19.41 -9.00
CA GLU A 75 18.65 -18.68 -7.93
C GLU A 75 18.56 -17.18 -8.22
N ARG A 76 19.66 -16.54 -8.64
CA ARG A 76 19.65 -15.11 -9.02
C ARG A 76 18.74 -14.83 -10.21
N LYS A 77 18.76 -15.69 -11.23
CA LYS A 77 17.90 -15.55 -12.42
C LYS A 77 16.43 -15.65 -12.07
N ILE A 78 16.05 -16.65 -11.29
CA ILE A 78 14.64 -16.83 -10.93
C ILE A 78 14.15 -15.77 -9.93
N GLN A 79 15.01 -15.33 -9.02
CA GLN A 79 14.68 -14.19 -8.15
C GLN A 79 14.41 -12.93 -8.97
N ALA A 80 15.30 -12.61 -9.91
CA ALA A 80 15.10 -11.46 -10.81
C ALA A 80 13.83 -11.60 -11.67
N ALA A 81 13.50 -12.82 -12.12
CA ALA A 81 12.27 -13.08 -12.87
C ALA A 81 11.01 -12.89 -12.01
N VAL A 82 11.02 -13.37 -10.76
CA VAL A 82 9.93 -13.15 -9.79
C VAL A 82 9.75 -11.65 -9.52
N ASP A 83 10.84 -10.94 -9.25
CA ASP A 83 10.82 -9.50 -8.97
C ASP A 83 10.30 -8.70 -10.17
N SER A 84 10.76 -9.06 -11.38
CA SER A 84 10.28 -8.44 -12.61
C SER A 84 8.82 -8.76 -12.90
N ALA A 85 8.34 -9.97 -12.58
CA ALA A 85 6.94 -10.35 -12.79
C ALA A 85 6.00 -9.70 -11.77
N ASN A 86 6.50 -9.43 -10.56
CA ASN A 86 5.75 -8.78 -9.49
C ASN A 86 5.72 -7.26 -9.63
N HIS A 87 6.77 -6.67 -10.19
CA HIS A 87 6.82 -5.25 -10.47
C HIS A 87 5.75 -4.86 -11.52
N GLY A 88 5.08 -3.73 -11.30
CA GLY A 88 3.96 -3.32 -12.15
C GLY A 88 2.67 -4.12 -11.92
N HIS A 89 2.63 -5.03 -10.93
CA HIS A 89 1.39 -5.73 -10.59
C HIS A 89 0.28 -4.78 -10.15
N THR A 90 0.65 -3.69 -9.48
CA THR A 90 -0.26 -2.57 -9.18
C THR A 90 0.46 -1.29 -9.56
N THR A 91 -0.10 -0.55 -10.49
CA THR A 91 0.45 0.72 -10.97
C THR A 91 -0.50 1.87 -10.70
N ILE A 92 0.07 3.05 -10.47
CA ILE A 92 -0.65 4.32 -10.44
C ILE A 92 0.00 5.24 -11.45
N SER A 93 -0.82 5.86 -12.29
CA SER A 93 -0.44 6.98 -13.14
C SER A 93 -1.02 8.24 -12.53
N MET A 94 -0.23 9.28 -12.29
CA MET A 94 -0.71 10.53 -11.68
C MET A 94 -0.06 11.77 -12.29
N THR A 95 -0.82 12.86 -12.37
CA THR A 95 -0.33 14.19 -12.74
C THR A 95 -0.25 15.03 -11.49
N ILE A 96 0.90 15.66 -11.25
CA ILE A 96 1.11 16.59 -10.13
C ILE A 96 1.76 17.90 -10.63
N THR A 97 1.68 18.95 -9.82
CA THR A 97 2.48 20.16 -10.05
C THR A 97 3.97 19.82 -10.04
N GLY A 98 4.69 20.39 -11.00
CA GLY A 98 6.05 19.96 -11.31
C GLY A 98 7.01 20.15 -10.14
N ASN A 99 7.73 19.07 -9.82
CA ASN A 99 8.74 19.04 -8.79
C ASN A 99 10.04 18.45 -9.36
N ALA A 100 11.03 19.33 -9.59
CA ALA A 100 12.31 18.95 -10.20
C ALA A 100 13.18 18.04 -9.31
N THR A 101 12.85 17.83 -8.03
CA THR A 101 13.61 16.92 -7.16
C THR A 101 13.27 15.45 -7.39
N LEU A 102 12.12 15.17 -8.03
CA LEU A 102 11.68 13.82 -8.33
C LEU A 102 12.31 13.36 -9.65
N VAL A 103 12.91 12.18 -9.60
CA VAL A 103 13.47 11.49 -10.77
C VAL A 103 13.03 10.04 -10.78
N ALA A 104 13.00 9.43 -11.97
CA ALA A 104 12.80 7.99 -12.10
C ALA A 104 13.82 7.23 -11.24
N THR A 105 13.46 6.01 -10.83
CA THR A 105 14.23 5.15 -9.92
C THR A 105 14.20 5.50 -8.44
N GLN A 106 13.64 6.65 -8.05
CA GLN A 106 13.37 6.95 -6.65
C GLN A 106 12.08 6.27 -6.17
N CYS A 107 11.93 6.18 -4.85
CA CYS A 107 10.68 5.81 -4.21
C CYS A 107 9.97 7.04 -3.63
N VAL A 108 8.64 7.00 -3.59
CA VAL A 108 7.79 7.99 -2.93
C VAL A 108 6.72 7.28 -2.11
N THR A 109 6.25 7.91 -1.05
CA THR A 109 5.05 7.46 -0.35
C THR A 109 3.84 8.17 -0.96
N VAL A 110 2.81 7.42 -1.34
CA VAL A 110 1.53 7.97 -1.79
C VAL A 110 0.51 7.74 -0.68
N VAL A 111 -0.18 8.81 -0.25
CA VAL A 111 -1.17 8.78 0.84
C VAL A 111 -2.48 9.44 0.44
N GLY A 112 -3.56 9.08 1.15
CA GLY A 112 -4.89 9.63 0.92
C GLY A 112 -5.73 8.87 -0.12
N LEU A 113 -5.14 7.93 -0.86
CA LEU A 113 -5.82 7.13 -1.89
C LEU A 113 -6.43 5.82 -1.34
N GLY A 114 -6.79 5.78 -0.06
CA GLY A 114 -7.27 4.57 0.61
C GLY A 114 -6.28 3.42 0.47
N ARG A 115 -6.77 2.22 0.12
CA ARG A 115 -5.96 0.99 -0.01
C ARG A 115 -4.88 1.03 -1.10
N LEU A 116 -4.88 2.05 -1.94
CA LEU A 116 -3.81 2.31 -2.91
C LEU A 116 -2.69 3.19 -2.30
N SER A 117 -2.81 3.58 -1.04
CA SER A 117 -1.73 4.26 -0.33
C SER A 117 -0.61 3.27 0.01
N GLY A 118 0.63 3.70 -0.17
CA GLY A 118 1.79 2.84 -0.01
C GLY A 118 3.08 3.48 -0.48
N LYS A 119 4.16 2.71 -0.42
CA LYS A 119 5.43 3.05 -1.05
C LYS A 119 5.39 2.64 -2.51
N TYR A 120 5.73 3.58 -3.37
CA TYR A 120 5.78 3.42 -4.81
C TYR A 120 7.18 3.68 -5.34
N TYR A 121 7.54 2.95 -6.39
CA TYR A 121 8.73 3.17 -7.18
C TYR A 121 8.36 3.98 -8.42
N ILE A 122 9.14 5.00 -8.74
CA ILE A 122 8.92 5.85 -9.92
C ILE A 122 9.55 5.15 -11.15
N ASP A 123 8.69 4.65 -12.04
CA ASP A 123 9.12 4.01 -13.29
C ASP A 123 9.52 5.04 -14.33
N SER A 124 8.72 6.10 -14.47
CA SER A 124 9.03 7.21 -15.37
C SER A 124 8.39 8.51 -14.90
N ILE A 125 8.98 9.62 -15.36
CA ILE A 125 8.43 10.97 -15.19
C ILE A 125 8.44 11.64 -16.56
N THR A 126 7.32 12.25 -16.94
CA THR A 126 7.22 13.12 -18.12
C THR A 126 6.96 14.54 -17.64
N HIS A 127 7.86 15.47 -17.96
CA HIS A 127 7.74 16.89 -17.58
C HIS A 127 7.02 17.68 -18.68
N HIS A 128 6.02 18.47 -18.30
CA HIS A 128 5.30 19.36 -19.20
C HIS A 128 5.59 20.81 -18.83
N VAL A 129 6.11 21.58 -19.79
CA VAL A 129 6.47 22.99 -19.61
C VAL A 129 5.75 23.83 -20.68
N GLY A 130 4.95 24.80 -20.25
CA GLY A 130 4.20 25.69 -21.15
C GLY A 130 3.27 26.63 -20.40
N ASN A 131 2.05 26.19 -20.09
CA ASN A 131 1.06 26.94 -19.29
C ASN A 131 1.25 26.79 -17.76
N GLY A 132 2.48 26.49 -17.35
CA GLY A 132 2.82 26.04 -16.01
C GLY A 132 3.86 24.92 -16.08
N TYR A 133 4.20 24.37 -14.92
CA TYR A 133 5.05 23.19 -14.80
C TYR A 133 4.25 22.08 -14.13
N THR A 134 3.96 21.02 -14.87
CA THR A 134 3.34 19.79 -14.35
C THR A 134 4.20 18.60 -14.75
N MET A 135 3.96 17.46 -14.10
CA MET A 135 4.60 16.22 -14.48
C MET A 135 3.68 15.02 -14.29
N ASP A 136 3.78 14.08 -15.23
CA ASP A 136 3.10 12.79 -15.15
C ASP A 136 4.08 11.75 -14.61
N LEU A 137 3.64 11.01 -13.59
CA LEU A 137 4.40 9.93 -12.97
C LEU A 137 3.73 8.60 -13.27
N GLU A 138 4.53 7.64 -13.70
CA GLU A 138 4.15 6.22 -13.71
C GLU A 138 4.82 5.53 -12.53
N LEU A 139 4.00 4.94 -11.67
CA LEU A 139 4.42 4.38 -10.40
C LEU A 139 4.06 2.91 -10.28
N SER A 140 4.98 2.11 -9.74
CA SER A 140 4.74 0.71 -9.36
C SER A 140 4.76 0.54 -7.85
N LEU A 141 3.72 -0.09 -7.31
CA LEU A 141 3.62 -0.39 -5.89
C LEU A 141 4.79 -1.28 -5.44
N VAL A 142 5.48 -0.86 -4.37
CA VAL A 142 6.55 -1.61 -3.71
C VAL A 142 6.02 -2.26 -2.44
N GLU A 143 5.35 -1.47 -1.61
CA GLU A 143 4.83 -1.91 -0.32
C GLU A 143 3.51 -1.20 -0.04
N ALA A 144 2.43 -1.95 0.13
CA ALA A 144 1.13 -1.40 0.48
C ALA A 144 1.09 -1.11 1.99
N MET A 145 0.34 -0.07 2.38
CA MET A 145 -0.02 0.16 3.79
C MET A 145 1.19 0.18 4.74
N THR A 146 2.25 0.88 4.33
CA THR A 146 3.44 1.13 5.14
C THR A 146 3.10 1.89 6.42
N GLU A 147 3.98 1.87 7.42
CA GLU A 147 3.79 2.64 8.66
C GLU A 147 3.54 4.14 8.41
N GLU A 148 4.24 4.75 7.45
CA GLU A 148 4.02 6.16 7.05
C GLU A 148 2.60 6.44 6.53
N VAL A 149 1.96 5.46 5.88
CA VAL A 149 0.56 5.58 5.43
C VAL A 149 -0.39 5.58 6.63
N ILE A 150 -0.10 4.74 7.63
CA ILE A 150 -0.90 4.68 8.85
C ILE A 150 -0.71 5.97 9.65
N LYS A 151 0.54 6.44 9.78
CA LYS A 151 0.84 7.72 10.42
C LYS A 151 0.05 8.87 9.79
N ASP A 152 0.11 9.05 8.46
CA ASP A 152 -0.70 10.06 7.76
C ASP A 152 -2.21 9.89 8.01
N ALA A 153 -2.73 8.66 7.96
CA ALA A 153 -4.15 8.40 8.20
C ALA A 153 -4.57 8.78 9.62
N THR A 154 -3.77 8.42 10.63
CA THR A 154 -4.03 8.74 12.05
C THR A 154 -3.95 10.25 12.31
N GLU A 155 -2.97 10.94 11.72
CA GLU A 155 -2.83 12.40 11.82
C GLU A 155 -4.03 13.12 11.19
N ARG A 156 -4.49 12.68 10.02
CA ARG A 156 -5.70 13.24 9.38
C ARG A 156 -6.96 12.99 10.18
N LEU A 157 -7.11 11.81 10.78
CA LEU A 157 -8.25 11.51 11.65
C LEU A 157 -8.24 12.34 12.94
N ALA A 158 -7.06 12.59 13.50
CA ALA A 158 -6.94 13.47 14.66
C ALA A 158 -7.21 14.93 14.31
N ALA A 159 -6.79 15.40 13.14
CA ALA A 159 -7.07 16.76 12.67
C ALA A 159 -8.58 17.04 12.53
N VAL A 160 -9.39 16.01 12.24
CA VAL A 160 -10.86 16.11 12.20
C VAL A 160 -11.53 15.68 13.52
N GLY A 161 -10.77 15.46 14.58
CA GLY A 161 -11.31 15.12 15.91
C GLY A 161 -11.89 13.72 16.04
N VAL A 162 -11.66 12.81 15.08
CA VAL A 162 -12.11 11.42 15.17
C VAL A 162 -11.23 10.60 16.12
N MET A 163 -9.93 10.91 16.13
CA MET A 163 -8.91 10.12 16.81
C MET A 163 -8.12 10.97 17.80
N ALA A 164 -7.96 10.48 19.03
CA ALA A 164 -6.99 11.00 19.99
C ALA A 164 -5.73 10.14 19.98
N SER A 165 -4.59 10.74 20.33
CA SER A 165 -3.28 10.07 20.42
C SER A 165 -2.92 9.23 19.19
N PRO A 166 -2.69 9.86 18.01
CA PRO A 166 -2.25 9.15 16.79
C PRO A 166 -1.12 8.15 17.01
N GLU A 167 -0.15 8.51 17.86
CA GLU A 167 0.99 7.68 18.22
C GLU A 167 0.62 6.33 18.83
N TYR A 168 -0.47 6.26 19.60
CA TYR A 168 -0.98 5.00 20.13
C TYR A 168 -1.47 4.10 18.99
N TRP A 169 -2.24 4.64 18.05
CA TRP A 169 -2.76 3.86 16.93
C TRP A 169 -1.65 3.40 15.98
N VAL A 170 -0.62 4.23 15.75
CA VAL A 170 0.58 3.84 14.99
C VAL A 170 1.36 2.71 15.69
N ALA A 171 1.35 2.64 17.03
CA ALA A 171 1.98 1.53 17.74
C ALA A 171 1.16 0.23 17.69
N HIS A 172 -0.17 0.32 17.63
CA HIS A 172 -1.08 -0.80 17.84
C HIS A 172 -1.90 -1.24 16.61
N TYR A 173 -1.74 -0.62 15.43
CA TYR A 173 -2.53 -0.93 14.21
C TYR A 173 -2.43 -2.39 13.73
N LYS A 174 -1.40 -3.13 14.17
CA LYS A 174 -1.19 -4.55 13.84
C LYS A 174 -1.71 -5.51 14.92
N ASP A 175 -2.07 -5.02 16.10
CA ASP A 175 -2.47 -5.84 17.24
C ASP A 175 -3.87 -6.44 17.04
N VAL A 176 -4.72 -5.75 16.26
CA VAL A 176 -6.03 -6.22 15.84
C VAL A 176 -6.05 -6.42 14.34
N LYS A 177 -6.48 -7.60 13.92
CA LYS A 177 -6.56 -7.95 12.50
C LYS A 177 -7.46 -6.95 11.75
N ASN A 178 -6.98 -6.45 10.61
CA ASN A 178 -7.66 -5.47 9.75
C ASN A 178 -7.80 -4.04 10.33
N LEU A 179 -7.21 -3.72 11.48
CA LEU A 179 -7.27 -2.37 12.06
C LEU A 179 -6.57 -1.34 11.19
N ASP A 180 -5.45 -1.72 10.57
CA ASP A 180 -4.77 -0.98 9.52
C ASP A 180 -5.73 -0.53 8.39
N GLY A 181 -6.55 -1.46 7.89
CA GLY A 181 -7.55 -1.20 6.86
C GLY A 181 -8.70 -0.34 7.37
N LEU A 182 -9.13 -0.52 8.62
CA LEU A 182 -10.17 0.30 9.25
C LEU A 182 -9.73 1.77 9.36
N ILE A 183 -8.55 2.02 9.92
CA ILE A 183 -7.98 3.37 10.07
C ILE A 183 -7.88 4.05 8.70
N LEU A 184 -7.37 3.33 7.70
CA LEU A 184 -7.22 3.87 6.34
C LEU A 184 -8.58 4.17 5.69
N ASN A 185 -9.57 3.30 5.85
CA ASN A 185 -10.93 3.52 5.34
C ASN A 185 -11.58 4.71 6.03
N MET A 186 -11.48 4.82 7.36
CA MET A 186 -11.96 5.97 8.12
C MET A 186 -11.33 7.26 7.58
N ALA A 187 -10.00 7.32 7.46
CA ALA A 187 -9.30 8.50 6.96
C ALA A 187 -9.62 8.83 5.50
N THR A 188 -10.07 7.84 4.71
CA THR A 188 -10.49 8.05 3.32
C THR A 188 -11.90 8.63 3.25
N ARG A 189 -12.80 8.19 4.13
CA ARG A 189 -14.21 8.61 4.15
C ARG A 189 -14.44 9.90 4.94
N ILE A 190 -13.76 10.06 6.07
CA ILE A 190 -13.95 11.16 7.00
C ILE A 190 -12.91 12.24 6.70
N LYS A 191 -13.22 13.08 5.71
CA LYS A 191 -12.39 14.24 5.34
C LYS A 191 -12.70 15.48 6.20
N VAL A 192 -13.89 15.53 6.77
CA VAL A 192 -14.40 16.57 7.66
C VAL A 192 -15.27 15.93 8.74
N ASN A 193 -15.42 16.61 9.87
CA ASN A 193 -16.31 16.20 10.94
C ASN A 193 -17.65 16.93 10.82
N GLN A 194 -18.73 16.17 10.69
CA GLN A 194 -20.09 16.70 10.57
C GLN A 194 -20.70 17.14 11.91
N GLY A 195 -20.00 16.90 13.03
CA GLY A 195 -20.34 17.42 14.34
C GLY A 195 -21.41 16.62 15.10
N GLY A 196 -21.81 15.45 14.62
CA GLY A 196 -22.80 14.62 15.30
C GLY A 196 -22.35 14.15 16.68
N THR A 197 -23.30 13.97 17.58
CA THR A 197 -23.04 13.54 18.97
C THR A 197 -23.99 12.46 19.47
N SER A 198 -24.99 12.11 18.66
CA SER A 198 -26.10 11.23 19.05
C SER A 198 -25.75 9.73 19.10
N ILE A 199 -24.65 9.29 18.47
CA ILE A 199 -24.22 7.89 18.51
C ILE A 199 -23.44 7.62 19.80
N THR A 200 -23.96 6.73 20.65
CA THR A 200 -23.35 6.41 21.95
C THR A 200 -23.06 4.93 22.17
N THR A 201 -23.39 4.06 21.21
CA THR A 201 -23.17 2.61 21.30
C THR A 201 -22.38 2.11 20.10
N VAL A 202 -21.60 1.05 20.30
CA VAL A 202 -20.82 0.43 19.22
C VAL A 202 -21.74 -0.15 18.15
N ASP A 203 -22.85 -0.78 18.52
CA ASP A 203 -23.79 -1.35 17.54
C ASP A 203 -24.36 -0.27 16.59
N ALA A 204 -24.75 0.89 17.12
CA ALA A 204 -25.21 2.01 16.31
C ALA A 204 -24.07 2.59 15.44
N ALA A 205 -22.86 2.67 16.00
CA ALA A 205 -21.69 3.11 15.25
C ALA A 205 -21.38 2.18 14.07
N LEU A 206 -21.42 0.86 14.27
CA LEU A 206 -21.17 -0.13 13.22
C LEU A 206 -22.20 -0.04 12.09
N ASP A 207 -23.46 0.24 12.39
CA ASP A 207 -24.50 0.48 11.37
C ASP A 207 -24.17 1.71 10.50
N VAL A 208 -23.82 2.84 11.13
CA VAL A 208 -23.41 4.06 10.42
C VAL A 208 -22.15 3.82 9.57
N LEU A 209 -21.11 3.21 10.14
CA LEU A 209 -19.85 2.93 9.46
C LEU A 209 -20.01 1.95 8.30
N THR A 210 -20.99 1.04 8.38
CA THR A 210 -21.32 0.13 7.27
C THR A 210 -22.06 0.88 6.16
N LYS A 211 -23.09 1.66 6.51
CA LYS A 211 -23.88 2.46 5.54
C LYS A 211 -23.04 3.48 4.78
N THR A 212 -22.02 4.03 5.43
CA THR A 212 -21.08 5.00 4.84
C THR A 212 -19.89 4.35 4.14
N GLY A 213 -19.81 3.01 4.14
CA GLY A 213 -18.77 2.25 3.45
C GLY A 213 -17.38 2.39 4.06
N VAL A 214 -17.27 2.68 5.36
CA VAL A 214 -16.02 2.58 6.13
C VAL A 214 -15.73 1.11 6.44
N ILE A 215 -16.77 0.35 6.80
CA ILE A 215 -16.68 -1.06 7.18
C ILE A 215 -17.50 -1.91 6.19
N ASN A 216 -16.97 -3.08 5.82
CA ASN A 216 -17.69 -4.09 5.05
C ASN A 216 -17.90 -5.41 5.81
N SER A 217 -17.45 -5.49 7.07
CA SER A 217 -17.52 -6.67 7.93
C SER A 217 -17.98 -6.29 9.36
N PRO A 218 -19.21 -5.79 9.55
CA PRO A 218 -19.68 -5.32 10.86
C PRO A 218 -19.64 -6.41 11.93
N ASP A 219 -19.97 -7.66 11.60
CA ASP A 219 -19.96 -8.79 12.53
C ASP A 219 -18.58 -9.06 13.13
N TYR A 220 -17.51 -8.87 12.33
CA TYR A 220 -16.15 -8.98 12.83
C TYR A 220 -15.88 -7.92 13.90
N TRP A 221 -16.24 -6.66 13.63
CA TRP A 221 -15.99 -5.55 14.55
C TRP A 221 -16.87 -5.61 15.80
N ALA A 222 -18.09 -6.14 15.71
CA ALA A 222 -18.98 -6.35 16.85
C ALA A 222 -18.36 -7.28 17.92
N THR A 223 -17.44 -8.16 17.52
CA THR A 223 -16.72 -9.06 18.45
C THR A 223 -15.30 -8.59 18.75
N ALA A 224 -14.65 -7.90 17.80
CA ALA A 224 -13.25 -7.50 17.92
C ALA A 224 -13.05 -6.17 18.67
N TYR A 225 -14.05 -5.31 18.81
CA TYR A 225 -13.84 -3.94 19.33
C TYR A 225 -13.30 -3.87 20.77
N THR A 226 -13.46 -4.93 21.56
CA THR A 226 -12.95 -5.01 22.94
C THR A 226 -11.53 -5.55 23.03
N SER A 227 -10.95 -6.01 21.90
CA SER A 227 -9.61 -6.62 21.87
C SER A 227 -8.46 -5.60 21.98
N LEU A 228 -8.76 -4.31 21.79
CA LEU A 228 -7.81 -3.22 21.94
C LEU A 228 -8.50 -2.07 22.68
N ALA A 229 -7.82 -1.51 23.67
CA ALA A 229 -8.35 -0.38 24.41
C ALA A 229 -8.65 0.81 23.45
N TRP A 230 -9.71 1.55 23.77
CA TRP A 230 -10.22 2.73 23.04
C TRP A 230 -10.77 2.47 21.62
N LEU A 231 -10.80 1.23 21.15
CA LEU A 231 -11.36 0.91 19.83
C LEU A 231 -12.88 1.10 19.76
N ASP A 232 -13.61 0.87 20.85
CA ASP A 232 -15.01 1.27 21.00
C ASP A 232 -15.21 2.78 20.76
N THR A 233 -14.39 3.59 21.42
CA THR A 233 -14.45 5.04 21.39
C THR A 233 -14.11 5.56 20.00
N LEU A 234 -13.09 4.97 19.34
CA LEU A 234 -12.75 5.31 17.96
C LEU A 234 -13.92 5.03 17.00
N LEU A 235 -14.57 3.86 17.11
CA LEU A 235 -15.71 3.52 16.26
C LEU A 235 -16.87 4.50 16.44
N ILE A 236 -17.21 4.83 17.69
CA ILE A 236 -18.27 5.78 18.03
C ILE A 236 -17.93 7.19 17.51
N SER A 237 -16.71 7.65 17.75
CA SER A 237 -16.22 8.96 17.28
C SER A 237 -16.26 9.06 15.76
N ALA A 238 -15.82 8.01 15.05
CA ALA A 238 -15.85 7.95 13.60
C ALA A 238 -17.29 7.98 13.04
N ALA A 239 -18.22 7.27 13.68
CA ALA A 239 -19.62 7.28 13.28
C ALA A 239 -20.26 8.67 13.46
N ASN A 240 -20.02 9.29 14.61
CA ASN A 240 -20.49 10.64 14.93
C ASN A 240 -19.95 11.69 13.93
N ALA A 241 -18.68 11.57 13.53
CA ALA A 241 -18.10 12.48 12.55
C ALA A 241 -18.73 12.38 11.14
N LEU A 242 -19.46 11.30 10.84
CA LEU A 242 -20.18 11.08 9.58
C LEU A 242 -21.66 11.48 9.63
N THR A 243 -22.17 11.83 10.81
CA THR A 243 -23.55 12.25 11.03
C THR A 243 -23.61 13.73 11.39
N ALA A 244 -24.62 14.44 10.89
CA ALA A 244 -24.96 15.78 11.38
C ALA A 244 -26.15 15.64 12.33
N ASP A 245 -26.13 16.41 13.42
CA ASP A 245 -27.28 16.58 14.31
C ASP A 245 -28.29 17.61 13.75
#